data_AF-A0A2G3E289-F1
#
_entry.id   AF-A0A2G3E289-F1
#
_cell.length_a   1.000
_cell.length_b   1.000
_cell.length_c   1.000
_cell.angle_alpha   90.00
_cell.angle_beta   90.00
_cell.angle_gamma   90.00
#
_symmetry.space_group_name_H-M   'P 1'
#
loop_
_entity.id
_entity.type
_entity.pdbx_description
1 polymer ?
#
loop_
_entity_poly.entity_id
_entity_poly.type
_entity_poly.pdbx_seq_one_letter_code
_entity_poly.pdbx_strand_id
1 'polypeptide(L)'
;KRGIAILLVLFFAVTSVHLGMNRVNANNHEDTKFKFYFHNYFDHTEGRKKTDDSSSYMKCTELRDNASYTAYVYGSNETTGDFAEDVSHGYHYLFKRGTKYFMRNWVYEDNLKYALIYANQNTPFPTFPKGVWSPDSVPER
;
A
#
# COMPACT_ATOMS: atom_id res chain seq x y z
N LYS A 1 9.32 -46.23 -30.92
CA LYS A 1 9.47 -46.13 -29.45
C LYS A 1 10.12 -44.78 -29.14
N ARG A 2 9.36 -43.87 -28.49
CA ARG A 2 9.77 -42.85 -27.49
C ARG A 2 11.01 -42.00 -27.87
N GLY A 3 10.89 -40.72 -28.23
CA GLY A 3 10.53 -39.60 -27.33
C GLY A 3 11.80 -39.17 -26.57
N ILE A 4 12.27 -37.93 -26.67
CA ILE A 4 12.11 -36.83 -25.67
C ILE A 4 13.05 -35.71 -26.18
N ALA A 5 12.62 -34.51 -26.58
CA ALA A 5 11.93 -33.41 -25.88
C ALA A 5 12.86 -32.54 -25.01
N ILE A 6 13.30 -31.42 -25.61
CA ILE A 6 13.45 -30.04 -25.11
C ILE A 6 13.77 -29.86 -23.62
N LEU A 7 14.97 -29.36 -23.35
CA LEU A 7 15.44 -28.86 -22.06
C LEU A 7 14.79 -27.50 -21.73
N LEU A 8 13.78 -27.49 -20.86
CA LEU A 8 13.24 -26.28 -20.24
C LEU A 8 13.98 -26.02 -18.92
N VAL A 9 14.75 -24.92 -18.86
CA VAL A 9 15.35 -24.42 -17.63
C VAL A 9 14.27 -23.70 -16.83
N LEU A 10 13.78 -24.34 -15.77
CA LEU A 10 12.87 -23.75 -14.79
C LEU A 10 13.65 -22.78 -13.89
N PHE A 11 13.32 -21.49 -13.98
CA PHE A 11 13.63 -20.51 -12.93
C PHE A 11 12.85 -20.91 -11.67
N PHE A 12 13.52 -21.50 -10.68
CA PHE A 12 12.94 -21.62 -9.35
C PHE A 12 12.99 -20.24 -8.69
N ALA A 13 11.88 -19.50 -8.76
CA ALA A 13 11.63 -18.42 -7.81
C ALA A 13 11.55 -19.06 -6.42
N VAL A 14 12.49 -18.70 -5.54
CA VAL A 14 12.45 -19.14 -4.13
C VAL A 14 11.26 -18.43 -3.48
N THR A 15 10.11 -19.07 -3.47
CA THR A 15 9.01 -18.66 -2.60
C THR A 15 9.35 -19.15 -1.20
N SER A 16 9.85 -18.26 -0.35
CA SER A 16 9.98 -18.53 1.08
C SER A 16 8.58 -18.77 1.66
N VAL A 17 8.17 -20.03 1.75
CA VAL A 17 6.93 -20.41 2.43
C VAL A 17 7.16 -20.22 3.92
N HIS A 18 6.79 -19.06 4.45
CA HIS A 18 6.71 -18.86 5.90
C HIS A 18 5.42 -19.51 6.42
N LEU A 19 5.47 -20.82 6.64
CA LEU A 19 4.48 -21.50 7.47
C LEU A 19 4.69 -21.05 8.91
N GLY A 20 3.87 -20.14 9.42
CA GLY A 20 3.98 -19.75 10.82
C GLY A 20 2.95 -18.73 11.29
N MET A 21 1.97 -19.25 12.02
CA MET A 21 1.06 -18.57 12.95
C MET A 21 -0.27 -18.06 12.37
N ASN A 22 -1.32 -18.86 12.57
CA ASN A 22 -2.68 -18.39 12.72
C ASN A 22 -2.76 -17.42 13.91
N ARG A 23 -2.36 -16.17 13.72
CA ARG A 23 -2.89 -15.09 14.56
C ARG A 23 -4.31 -14.87 14.04
N VAL A 24 -5.32 -15.17 14.85
CA VAL A 24 -6.65 -14.56 14.67
C VAL A 24 -6.47 -13.08 15.01
N ASN A 25 -5.79 -12.36 14.12
CA ASN A 25 -5.67 -10.92 14.19
C ASN A 25 -6.93 -10.41 13.50
N ALA A 26 -7.69 -9.56 14.18
CA ALA A 26 -8.81 -8.88 13.54
C ALA A 26 -8.22 -8.08 12.37
N ASN A 27 -8.46 -8.54 11.14
CA ASN A 27 -7.97 -7.91 9.92
C ASN A 27 -8.43 -6.43 9.92
N ASN A 28 -7.50 -5.49 9.91
CA ASN A 28 -7.77 -4.06 10.09
C ASN A 28 -8.15 -3.39 8.76
N HIS A 29 -9.16 -3.94 8.09
CA HIS A 29 -9.65 -3.47 6.78
C HIS A 29 -10.67 -2.34 6.85
N GLU A 30 -11.09 -1.93 8.04
CA GLU A 30 -12.07 -0.86 8.18
C GLU A 30 -11.50 0.46 7.65
N ASP A 31 -12.27 1.15 6.83
CA ASP A 31 -11.87 2.38 6.15
C ASP A 31 -11.79 3.57 7.12
N THR A 32 -10.64 4.23 7.17
CA THR A 32 -10.47 5.51 7.89
C THR A 32 -10.34 6.65 6.90
N LYS A 33 -11.01 7.77 7.19
CA LYS A 33 -10.94 8.97 6.37
C LYS A 33 -9.54 9.58 6.42
N PHE A 34 -9.08 10.11 5.30
CA PHE A 34 -7.88 10.95 5.23
C PHE A 34 -8.19 12.29 4.55
N LYS A 35 -7.35 13.28 4.83
CA LYS A 35 -7.24 14.53 4.08
C LYS A 35 -5.79 14.96 4.05
N PHE A 36 -5.23 15.08 2.85
CA PHE A 36 -3.86 15.56 2.71
C PHE A 36 -3.78 17.09 2.63
N TYR A 37 -2.73 17.62 3.25
CA TYR A 37 -2.29 18.99 3.20
C TYR A 37 -0.82 18.97 2.77
N PHE A 38 -0.58 18.97 1.47
CA PHE A 38 0.76 18.91 0.90
C PHE A 38 1.57 20.17 1.27
N HIS A 39 2.32 20.10 2.37
CA HIS A 39 3.31 21.10 2.77
C HIS A 39 4.64 20.68 2.16
N ASN A 40 5.12 21.43 1.15
CA ASN A 40 6.30 21.06 0.36
C ASN A 40 6.12 19.79 -0.49
N TYR A 41 4.98 19.66 -1.16
CA TYR A 41 4.66 18.63 -2.18
C TYR A 41 4.41 17.20 -1.68
N PHE A 42 4.49 16.92 -0.39
CA PHE A 42 4.12 15.62 0.15
C PHE A 42 3.32 15.73 1.45
N ASP A 43 2.62 14.65 1.79
CA ASP A 43 1.94 14.44 3.06
C ASP A 43 1.75 12.93 3.28
N HIS A 44 1.37 12.52 4.49
CA HIS A 44 1.09 11.13 4.80
C HIS A 44 -0.10 10.97 5.75
N THR A 45 -0.68 9.77 5.78
CA THR A 45 -1.70 9.44 6.78
C THR A 45 -1.04 9.18 8.14
N GLU A 46 -1.80 9.21 9.23
CA GLU A 46 -1.37 8.55 10.46
C GLU A 46 -1.19 7.05 10.21
N GLY A 47 -0.28 6.42 10.96
CA GLY A 47 -0.03 4.99 10.83
C GLY A 47 -1.09 4.14 11.51
N ARG A 48 -1.47 3.06 10.81
CA ARG A 48 -2.44 2.08 11.31
C ARG A 48 -1.80 0.70 11.31
N LYS A 49 -2.12 -0.07 12.34
CA LYS A 49 -1.53 -1.40 12.56
C LYS A 49 -1.82 -2.31 11.37
N LYS A 50 -0.77 -2.87 10.77
CA LYS A 50 -0.84 -3.95 9.77
C LYS A 50 -0.96 -5.28 10.49
N THR A 51 -1.86 -6.14 10.05
CA THR A 51 -2.17 -7.38 10.79
C THR A 51 -1.84 -8.67 10.07
N ASP A 52 -1.69 -8.61 8.75
CA ASP A 52 -1.36 -9.72 7.85
C ASP A 52 -0.60 -9.24 6.60
N ASP A 53 -0.41 -10.11 5.61
CA ASP A 53 0.29 -9.87 4.34
C ASP A 53 -0.63 -9.30 3.22
N SER A 54 -1.83 -8.84 3.55
CA SER A 54 -2.73 -8.27 2.55
C SER A 54 -2.19 -6.94 2.00
N SER A 55 -2.71 -6.51 0.84
CA SER A 55 -2.51 -5.13 0.38
C SER A 55 -3.13 -4.11 1.34
N SER A 56 -2.63 -2.87 1.33
CA SER A 56 -3.36 -1.72 1.86
C SER A 56 -4.44 -1.31 0.86
N TYR A 57 -5.50 -0.65 1.27
CA TYR A 57 -6.50 -0.10 0.36
C TYR A 57 -6.55 1.42 0.49
N MET A 58 -6.78 2.12 -0.63
CA MET A 58 -7.03 3.55 -0.63
C MET A 58 -8.00 3.92 -1.76
N LYS A 59 -8.91 4.84 -1.46
CA LYS A 59 -9.83 5.44 -2.42
C LYS A 59 -9.84 6.95 -2.29
N CYS A 60 -9.62 7.65 -3.39
CA CYS A 60 -9.78 9.10 -3.47
C CYS A 60 -11.23 9.46 -3.80
N THR A 61 -11.91 10.17 -2.91
CA THR A 61 -13.31 10.60 -3.12
C THR A 61 -13.41 12.07 -3.55
N GLU A 62 -12.53 12.93 -3.02
CA GLU A 62 -12.51 14.35 -3.36
C GLU A 62 -11.11 14.75 -3.83
N LEU A 63 -11.05 15.34 -5.01
CA LEU A 63 -9.85 15.97 -5.55
C LEU A 63 -10.28 16.96 -6.63
N ARG A 64 -9.64 18.12 -6.73
CA ARG A 64 -9.92 19.10 -7.79
C ARG A 64 -9.81 18.45 -9.18
N ASP A 65 -10.63 18.90 -10.12
CA ASP A 65 -10.59 18.40 -11.50
C ASP A 65 -9.24 18.68 -12.15
N ASN A 66 -8.78 17.76 -12.99
CA ASN A 66 -7.44 17.76 -13.61
C ASN A 66 -6.26 17.74 -12.64
N ALA A 67 -6.49 17.52 -11.34
CA ALA A 67 -5.42 17.25 -10.39
C ALA A 67 -5.15 15.75 -10.21
N SER A 68 -3.94 15.44 -9.74
CA SER A 68 -3.55 14.09 -9.36
C SER A 68 -2.48 14.11 -8.27
N TYR A 69 -2.35 13.00 -7.56
CA TYR A 69 -1.25 12.72 -6.65
C TYR A 69 -0.81 11.27 -6.84
N THR A 70 0.43 10.98 -6.49
CA THR A 70 1.00 9.62 -6.52
C THR A 70 1.14 9.15 -5.09
N ALA A 71 0.61 7.98 -4.76
CA ALA A 71 0.71 7.43 -3.41
C ALA A 71 1.22 5.99 -3.41
N TYR A 72 1.89 5.63 -2.32
CA TYR A 72 2.50 4.32 -2.09
C TYR A 72 2.64 4.09 -0.57
N VAL A 73 2.91 2.85 -0.18
CA VAL A 73 2.83 2.42 1.22
C VAL A 73 4.20 2.51 1.89
N TYR A 74 4.23 3.12 3.06
CA TYR A 74 5.36 3.10 3.97
C TYR A 74 5.06 2.19 5.16
N GLY A 75 6.11 1.60 5.72
CA GLY A 75 6.05 0.81 6.95
C GLY A 75 6.77 1.50 8.09
N SER A 76 6.33 1.28 9.32
CA SER A 76 6.96 1.80 10.54
C SER A 76 6.72 0.88 11.74
N ASN A 77 7.55 1.03 12.78
CA ASN A 77 7.28 0.46 14.10
C ASN A 77 6.51 1.41 15.03
N GLU A 78 6.21 2.62 14.55
CA GLU A 78 5.48 3.68 15.23
C GLU A 78 4.27 4.13 14.40
N THR A 79 3.35 4.86 15.03
CA THR A 79 2.19 5.43 14.33
C THR A 79 2.51 6.73 13.59
N THR A 80 3.65 7.36 13.91
CA THR A 80 4.10 8.59 13.24
C THR A 80 4.91 8.26 11.99
N GLY A 81 4.97 9.22 11.07
CA GLY A 81 5.74 9.10 9.83
C GLY A 81 7.26 9.31 9.99
N ASP A 82 7.73 9.66 11.20
CA ASP A 82 9.11 10.14 11.42
C ASP A 82 10.19 9.09 11.13
N PHE A 83 9.88 7.82 11.36
CA PHE A 83 10.77 6.67 11.11
C PHE A 83 10.17 5.70 10.09
N ALA A 84 9.25 6.19 9.26
CA ALA A 84 8.62 5.36 8.25
C ALA A 84 9.56 5.17 7.04
N GLU A 85 9.58 3.96 6.50
CA GLU A 85 10.38 3.62 5.31
C GLU A 85 9.50 3.14 4.15
N ASP A 86 9.95 3.39 2.93
CA ASP A 86 9.25 2.95 1.72
C ASP A 86 9.36 1.42 1.58
N VAL A 87 8.25 0.72 1.80
CA VAL A 87 8.12 -0.74 1.63
C VAL A 87 7.22 -1.09 0.45
N SER A 88 7.03 -0.13 -0.47
CA SER A 88 6.25 -0.35 -1.68
C SER A 88 7.05 -1.09 -2.75
N HIS A 89 8.37 -1.19 -2.65
CA HIS A 89 9.27 -1.75 -3.67
C HIS A 89 9.01 -1.20 -5.08
N GLY A 90 8.70 0.10 -5.19
CA GLY A 90 8.46 0.79 -6.45
C GLY A 90 7.03 0.68 -6.99
N TYR A 91 6.11 0.06 -6.24
CA TYR A 91 4.69 0.03 -6.60
C TYR A 91 4.01 1.35 -6.22
N HIS A 92 3.94 2.27 -7.19
CA HIS A 92 3.33 3.60 -7.01
C HIS A 92 2.00 3.71 -7.76
N TYR A 93 1.04 4.42 -7.16
CA TYR A 93 -0.33 4.48 -7.65
C TYR A 93 -0.74 5.91 -7.94
N LEU A 94 -1.16 6.18 -9.18
CA LEU A 94 -1.67 7.49 -9.60
C LEU A 94 -3.14 7.63 -9.21
N PHE A 95 -3.43 8.58 -8.33
CA PHE A 95 -4.79 8.89 -7.90
C PHE A 95 -5.35 10.11 -8.63
N LYS A 96 -6.57 9.94 -9.13
CA LYS A 96 -7.50 10.99 -9.56
C LYS A 96 -8.79 10.87 -8.76
N ARG A 97 -9.67 11.88 -8.81
CA ARG A 97 -11.00 11.80 -8.18
C ARG A 97 -11.71 10.50 -8.62
N GLY A 98 -12.18 9.72 -7.65
CA GLY A 98 -12.93 8.48 -7.87
C GLY A 98 -12.08 7.22 -8.03
N THR A 99 -10.75 7.33 -8.08
CA THR A 99 -9.85 6.15 -8.17
C THR A 99 -9.76 5.40 -6.84
N LYS A 100 -9.62 4.08 -6.92
CA LYS A 100 -9.35 3.19 -5.79
C LYS A 100 -8.28 2.16 -6.19
N TYR A 101 -7.45 1.76 -5.25
CA TYR A 101 -6.45 0.71 -5.47
C TYR A 101 -6.26 -0.15 -4.22
N PHE A 102 -5.94 -1.42 -4.45
CA PHE A 102 -5.27 -2.29 -3.49
C PHE A 102 -3.76 -2.14 -3.72
N MET A 103 -3.09 -1.53 -2.76
CA MET A 103 -1.70 -1.08 -2.82
C MET A 103 -0.77 -2.15 -2.24
N ARG A 104 0.10 -2.69 -3.10
CA ARG A 104 1.09 -3.70 -2.73
C ARG A 104 2.13 -3.09 -1.79
N ASN A 105 2.48 -3.84 -0.75
CA ASN A 105 3.40 -3.41 0.30
C ASN A 105 3.99 -4.64 1.01
N TRP A 106 5.06 -4.43 1.77
CA TRP A 106 5.76 -5.46 2.53
C TRP A 106 5.84 -5.15 4.03
N VAL A 107 4.91 -4.34 4.55
CA VAL A 107 4.94 -3.92 5.97
C VAL A 107 4.99 -5.14 6.89
N TYR A 108 4.18 -6.16 6.62
CA TYR A 108 4.11 -7.35 7.47
C TYR A 108 5.30 -8.29 7.24
N GLU A 109 5.67 -8.48 5.99
CA GLU A 109 6.78 -9.32 5.54
C GLU A 109 8.13 -8.82 6.09
N ASP A 110 8.30 -7.50 6.18
CA ASP A 110 9.50 -6.85 6.70
C ASP A 110 9.47 -6.68 8.24
N ASN A 111 8.47 -7.28 8.92
CA ASN A 111 8.29 -7.24 10.38
C ASN A 111 8.04 -5.84 10.96
N LEU A 112 7.44 -4.94 10.17
CA LEU A 112 6.97 -3.64 10.62
C LEU A 112 5.53 -3.74 11.14
N LYS A 113 5.17 -2.84 12.06
CA LYS A 113 3.90 -2.93 12.80
C LYS A 113 2.78 -2.08 12.19
N TYR A 114 3.14 -0.98 11.53
CA TYR A 114 2.21 0.03 11.05
C TYR A 114 2.43 0.32 9.58
N ALA A 115 1.33 0.42 8.84
CA ALA A 115 1.32 0.94 7.48
C ALA A 115 0.90 2.42 7.52
N LEU A 116 1.49 3.21 6.62
CA LEU A 116 1.11 4.59 6.33
C LEU A 116 1.00 4.75 4.82
N ILE A 117 0.14 5.65 4.35
CA ILE A 117 0.13 6.05 2.95
C ILE A 117 0.91 7.35 2.82
N TYR A 118 2.00 7.30 2.06
CA TYR A 118 2.75 8.48 1.67
C TYR A 118 2.25 8.95 0.30
N ALA A 119 2.05 10.26 0.15
CA ALA A 119 1.49 10.83 -1.06
C ALA A 119 2.31 12.05 -1.52
N ASN A 120 2.72 12.03 -2.79
CA ASN A 120 3.35 13.16 -3.47
C ASN A 120 2.36 13.83 -4.41
N GLN A 121 2.31 15.16 -4.35
CA GLN A 121 1.50 15.94 -5.26
C GLN A 121 2.14 16.02 -6.65
N ASN A 122 1.35 15.79 -7.70
CA ASN A 122 1.84 15.88 -9.09
C ASN A 122 1.55 17.24 -9.75
N THR A 123 0.80 18.12 -9.08
CA THR A 123 0.39 19.43 -9.61
C THR A 123 0.98 20.59 -8.82
N PRO A 124 1.29 21.73 -9.45
CA PRO A 124 1.92 22.87 -8.78
C PRO A 124 0.96 23.71 -7.90
N PHE A 125 -0.36 23.53 -8.05
CA PHE A 125 -1.35 24.28 -7.27
C PHE A 125 -1.77 23.47 -6.04
N PRO A 126 -1.97 24.10 -4.86
CA PRO A 126 -2.45 23.39 -3.68
C PRO A 126 -3.71 22.56 -3.97
N THR A 127 -3.68 21.30 -3.58
CA THR A 127 -4.85 20.43 -3.60
C THR A 127 -4.98 19.77 -2.24
N PHE A 128 -6.22 19.45 -1.86
CA PHE A 128 -6.52 18.80 -0.59
C PHE A 128 -7.28 17.50 -0.86
N PRO A 129 -6.61 16.47 -1.42
CA PRO A 129 -7.26 15.20 -1.66
C PRO A 129 -7.86 14.65 -0.37
N LYS A 130 -9.08 14.12 -0.47
CA LYS A 130 -9.73 13.37 0.62
C LYS A 130 -10.19 12.02 0.12
N GLY A 131 -10.39 11.13 1.07
CA GLY A 131 -10.83 9.79 0.77
C GLY A 131 -10.85 8.90 2.00
N VAL A 132 -10.72 7.62 1.74
CA VAL A 132 -10.63 6.57 2.77
C VAL A 132 -9.48 5.63 2.45
N TRP A 133 -8.95 4.98 3.49
CA TRP A 133 -7.90 3.98 3.35
C TRP A 133 -7.91 3.00 4.53
N SER A 134 -7.30 1.83 4.32
CA SER A 134 -7.08 0.80 5.35
C SER A 134 -5.71 0.14 5.19
N PRO A 135 -5.03 -0.25 6.30
CA PRO A 135 -3.75 -0.92 6.24
C PRO A 135 -3.85 -2.37 5.76
N ASP A 136 -4.96 -3.04 6.07
CA ASP A 136 -5.28 -4.37 5.55
C ASP A 136 -6.43 -4.28 4.55
N SER A 137 -6.63 -5.33 3.75
CA SER A 137 -7.74 -5.42 2.81
C SER A 137 -8.25 -6.84 2.69
N VAL A 138 -9.53 -6.95 2.35
CA VAL A 138 -10.17 -8.22 2.00
C VAL A 138 -10.35 -8.22 0.47
N PRO A 139 -9.92 -9.27 -0.24
CA PRO A 139 -10.12 -9.35 -1.69
C PRO A 139 -11.61 -9.22 -2.05
N GLU A 140 -11.92 -8.36 -3.03
CA GLU A 140 -13.27 -8.31 -3.62
C GLU A 140 -13.56 -9.69 -4.26
N ARG A 141 -14.65 -10.34 -3.84
CA ARG A 141 -15.13 -11.62 -4.39
C ARG A 141 -15.83 -11.45 -5.73
#